data_AF-A0A957U7F8-F1
#
_entry.id   AF-A0A957U7F8-F1
#
_cell.length_a   1.000
_cell.length_b   1.000
_cell.length_c   1.000
_cell.angle_alpha   90.00
_cell.angle_beta   90.00
_cell.angle_gamma   90.00
#
_symmetry.space_group_name_H-M   'P 1'
#
loop_
_entity.id
_entity.type
_entity.pdbx_description
1 polymer ?
#
loop_
_entity_poly.entity_id
_entity_poly.type
_entity_poly.pdbx_seq_one_letter_code
_entity_poly.pdbx_strand_id
1 'polypeptide(L)'
;MAATWHKGSGLNAVWAAFKTPGIIAVFPAFAVNFLEIPVPLFVDRAVGLLAGALIPTMLVTLGIQLAGMGKLRVGRDEIVAGTLRLVVGPVLAFALAPLFGLSGIERGAGIIQMSMPVAVLASLIALEHDLMPDFVTRTVLFSTMASAVTLTIVLALV
;
A
#
# COMPACT_ATOMS: atom_id res chain seq x y z
N MET A 1 21.81 -13.94 -5.31
CA MET A 1 21.00 -14.56 -6.37
C MET A 1 20.19 -13.46 -7.04
N ALA A 2 20.89 -12.56 -7.72
CA ALA A 2 20.28 -11.50 -8.52
C ALA A 2 20.07 -12.06 -9.93
N ALA A 3 18.88 -12.55 -10.26
CA ALA A 3 18.44 -12.78 -11.64
C ALA A 3 17.04 -13.43 -11.72
N THR A 4 15.97 -12.64 -11.72
CA THR A 4 14.73 -12.98 -12.46
C THR A 4 14.16 -11.81 -13.24
N TRP A 5 14.93 -10.73 -13.45
CA TRP A 5 14.56 -9.61 -14.33
C TRP A 5 14.64 -9.93 -15.84
N HIS A 6 14.79 -11.20 -16.24
CA HIS A 6 14.96 -11.55 -17.65
C HIS A 6 14.07 -12.67 -18.22
N LYS A 7 13.07 -13.21 -17.51
CA LYS A 7 12.15 -14.20 -18.14
C LYS A 7 10.70 -14.02 -17.74
N GLY A 8 10.13 -12.88 -18.11
CA GLY A 8 8.70 -12.67 -18.12
C GLY A 8 8.37 -11.32 -18.75
N SER A 9 7.65 -11.34 -19.89
CA SER A 9 6.99 -10.17 -20.46
C SER A 9 6.33 -9.35 -19.34
N GLY A 10 6.35 -8.01 -19.40
CA GLY A 10 5.68 -7.16 -18.39
C GLY A 10 4.20 -7.54 -18.16
N LEU A 11 3.58 -8.20 -19.14
CA LEU A 11 2.26 -8.83 -19.02
C LEU A 11 2.17 -9.93 -17.94
N ASN A 12 3.23 -10.72 -17.77
CA ASN A 12 3.27 -11.81 -16.78
C ASN A 12 3.36 -11.28 -15.35
N ALA A 13 4.04 -10.14 -15.13
CA ALA A 13 4.10 -9.49 -13.82
C ALA A 13 2.75 -8.89 -13.43
N VAL A 14 2.06 -8.24 -14.38
CA VAL A 14 0.68 -7.77 -14.19
C VAL A 14 -0.26 -8.94 -13.89
N TRP A 15 -0.14 -10.05 -14.64
CA TRP A 15 -0.95 -11.23 -14.41
C TRP A 15 -0.68 -11.92 -13.07
N ALA A 16 0.57 -11.91 -12.60
CA ALA A 16 0.94 -12.42 -11.29
C ALA A 16 0.28 -11.59 -10.17
N ALA A 17 0.24 -10.26 -10.31
CA ALA A 17 -0.44 -9.40 -9.35
C ALA A 17 -1.94 -9.72 -9.23
N PHE A 18 -2.63 -10.02 -10.33
CA PHE A 18 -4.04 -10.46 -10.29
C PHE A 18 -4.27 -11.82 -9.62
N LYS A 19 -3.24 -12.67 -9.55
CA LYS A 19 -3.29 -13.97 -8.85
C LYS A 19 -3.00 -13.87 -7.35
N THR A 20 -2.68 -12.69 -6.83
CA THR A 20 -2.41 -12.53 -5.40
C THR A 20 -3.67 -12.86 -4.59
N PRO A 21 -3.58 -13.69 -3.53
CA PRO A 21 -4.76 -14.15 -2.78
C PRO A 21 -5.68 -13.02 -2.31
N GLY A 22 -5.11 -11.87 -1.95
CA GLY A 22 -5.87 -10.69 -1.55
C GLY A 22 -6.82 -10.16 -2.62
N ILE A 23 -6.39 -10.14 -3.89
CA ILE A 23 -7.25 -9.67 -5.00
C ILE A 23 -8.35 -10.69 -5.28
N ILE A 24 -8.00 -11.98 -5.27
CA ILE A 24 -8.98 -13.06 -5.50
C ILE A 24 -10.06 -13.04 -4.41
N ALA A 25 -9.70 -12.72 -3.16
CA ALA A 25 -10.64 -12.64 -2.03
C ALA A 25 -11.66 -11.50 -2.15
N VAL A 26 -11.42 -10.46 -2.96
CA VAL A 26 -12.36 -9.34 -3.14
C VAL A 26 -13.68 -9.81 -3.75
N PHE A 27 -13.65 -10.72 -4.72
CA PHE A 27 -14.85 -11.20 -5.41
C PHE A 27 -15.85 -11.93 -4.49
N PRO A 28 -15.45 -12.97 -3.72
CA PRO A 28 -16.37 -13.62 -2.80
C PRO A 28 -16.77 -12.69 -1.65
N ALA A 29 -15.86 -11.83 -1.15
CA ALA A 29 -16.20 -10.85 -0.11
C ALA A 29 -17.29 -9.87 -0.58
N PHE A 30 -17.15 -9.36 -1.79
CA PHE A 30 -18.15 -8.49 -2.41
C PHE A 30 -19.47 -9.23 -2.64
N ALA A 31 -19.44 -10.47 -3.13
CA ALA A 31 -20.65 -11.27 -3.33
C ALA A 31 -21.41 -11.51 -2.02
N VAL A 32 -20.70 -11.88 -0.95
CA VAL A 32 -21.28 -12.08 0.38
C VAL A 32 -21.88 -10.79 0.93
N ASN A 33 -21.18 -9.66 0.77
CA ASN A 33 -21.66 -8.35 1.22
C ASN A 33 -22.89 -7.87 0.42
N PHE A 34 -22.86 -8.02 -0.91
CA PHE A 34 -23.92 -7.59 -1.81
C PHE A 34 -25.20 -8.42 -1.66
N LEU A 35 -25.06 -9.72 -1.42
CA LEU A 35 -26.19 -10.64 -1.20
C LEU A 35 -26.67 -10.67 0.26
N GLU A 36 -26.06 -9.86 1.14
CA GLU A 36 -26.33 -9.80 2.59
C GLU A 36 -26.36 -11.18 3.25
N ILE A 37 -25.47 -12.09 2.81
CA ILE A 37 -25.46 -13.48 3.29
C ILE A 37 -25.06 -13.46 4.77
N PRO A 38 -25.87 -14.04 5.68
CA PRO A 38 -25.54 -14.08 7.09
C PRO A 38 -24.30 -14.96 7.30
N VAL A 39 -23.20 -14.33 7.70
CA VAL A 39 -21.93 -15.01 7.98
C VAL A 39 -22.01 -15.66 9.37
N PRO A 40 -21.68 -16.96 9.52
CA PRO A 40 -21.67 -17.60 10.83
C PRO A 40 -20.71 -16.90 11.79
N LEU A 41 -21.12 -16.73 13.05
CA LEU A 41 -20.39 -16.01 14.09
C LEU A 41 -18.93 -16.47 14.26
N PHE A 42 -18.66 -17.76 14.08
CA PHE A 42 -17.30 -18.31 14.14
C PHE A 42 -16.39 -17.75 13.03
N VAL A 43 -16.90 -17.67 11.79
CA VAL A 43 -16.14 -17.17 10.64
C VAL A 43 -15.89 -15.67 10.80
N ASP A 44 -16.93 -14.92 11.17
CA ASP A 44 -16.84 -13.47 11.39
C ASP A 44 -15.78 -13.13 12.45
N ARG A 45 -15.81 -13.81 13.60
CA ARG A 45 -14.81 -13.61 14.66
C ARG A 45 -13.41 -14.02 14.21
N ALA A 46 -13.25 -15.15 13.55
CA ALA A 46 -11.93 -15.62 13.09
C ALA A 46 -11.32 -14.65 12.07
N VAL A 47 -12.09 -14.24 11.06
CA VAL A 47 -11.65 -13.26 10.05
C VAL A 47 -11.39 -11.91 10.68
N GLY A 48 -12.26 -11.44 11.59
CA GLY A 48 -12.07 -10.18 12.30
C GLY A 48 -10.78 -10.13 13.12
N LEU A 49 -10.42 -11.21 13.81
CA LEU A 49 -9.15 -11.32 14.54
C LEU A 49 -7.94 -11.28 13.60
N LEU A 50 -8.00 -12.01 12.49
CA LEU A 50 -6.94 -12.00 11.48
C LEU A 50 -6.78 -10.62 10.83
N ALA A 51 -7.90 -9.96 10.50
CA ALA A 51 -7.92 -8.60 9.94
C ALA A 51 -7.33 -7.59 10.93
N GLY A 52 -7.69 -7.67 12.21
CA GLY A 52 -7.11 -6.84 13.27
C GLY A 52 -5.61 -7.08 13.49
N ALA A 53 -5.15 -8.31 13.32
CA ALA A 53 -3.73 -8.68 13.45
C ALA A 53 -2.88 -8.31 12.20
N LEU A 54 -3.52 -8.00 11.07
CA LEU A 54 -2.82 -7.75 9.80
C LEU A 54 -1.88 -6.55 9.86
N ILE A 55 -2.34 -5.40 10.37
CA ILE A 55 -1.51 -4.20 10.44
C ILE A 55 -0.31 -4.41 11.38
N PRO A 56 -0.49 -4.90 12.63
CA PRO A 56 0.62 -5.21 13.51
C PRO A 56 1.64 -6.18 12.91
N THR A 57 1.19 -7.27 12.29
CA THR A 57 2.09 -8.28 11.69
C THR A 57 2.87 -7.72 10.50
N MET A 58 2.24 -6.88 9.68
CA MET A 58 2.93 -6.16 8.61
C MET A 58 4.02 -5.22 9.15
N LEU A 59 3.72 -4.47 10.21
CA LEU A 59 4.70 -3.55 10.84
C LEU A 59 5.87 -4.31 11.49
N VAL A 60 5.59 -5.43 12.16
CA VAL A 60 6.63 -6.32 12.69
C VAL A 60 7.50 -6.88 11.56
N THR A 61 6.89 -7.33 10.47
CA THR A 61 7.61 -7.85 9.29
C THR A 61 8.48 -6.77 8.66
N LEU A 62 7.99 -5.53 8.55
CA LEU A 62 8.78 -4.39 8.10
C LEU A 62 9.96 -4.12 9.06
N GLY A 63 9.75 -4.22 10.37
CA GLY A 63 10.82 -4.11 11.38
C GLY A 63 11.90 -5.19 11.23
N ILE A 64 11.50 -6.44 10.99
CA ILE A 64 12.42 -7.55 10.72
C ILE A 64 13.22 -7.31 9.43
N GLN A 65 12.55 -6.84 8.36
CA GLN A 65 13.21 -6.47 7.10
C GLN A 65 14.25 -5.36 7.33
N LEU A 66 13.92 -4.34 8.12
CA LEU A 66 14.85 -3.26 8.49
C LEU A 66 16.06 -3.79 9.26
N ALA A 67 15.85 -4.70 10.22
CA ALA A 67 16.93 -5.30 11.01
C ALA A 67 17.86 -6.17 10.16
N GLY A 68 17.32 -6.89 9.17
CA GLY A 68 18.10 -7.74 8.26
C GLY A 68 19.04 -6.97 7.31
N MET A 69 18.73 -5.71 7.01
CA MET A 69 19.54 -4.86 6.10
C MET A 69 20.83 -4.30 6.72
N GLY A 70 21.04 -4.48 8.02
CA GLY A 70 22.21 -3.94 8.72
C GLY A 70 22.17 -2.42 8.86
N LYS A 71 22.87 -1.67 7.98
CA LYS A 71 22.94 -0.19 8.08
C LYS A 71 21.72 0.45 7.44
N LEU A 72 20.93 1.15 8.25
CA LEU A 72 19.85 1.99 7.76
C LEU A 72 20.43 3.18 6.98
N ARG A 73 20.35 3.11 5.65
CA ARG A 73 20.73 4.20 4.75
C ARG A 73 19.63 4.37 3.73
N VAL A 74 18.91 5.49 3.83
CA VAL A 74 17.99 5.91 2.78
C VAL A 74 18.82 6.63 1.73
N GLY A 75 18.96 6.04 0.56
CA GLY A 75 19.69 6.62 -0.56
C GLY A 75 18.88 7.70 -1.26
N ARG A 76 19.50 8.32 -2.27
CA ARG A 76 18.86 9.35 -3.09
C ARG A 76 17.64 8.79 -3.83
N ASP A 77 17.71 7.55 -4.30
CA ASP A 77 16.67 6.94 -5.12
C ASP A 77 15.42 6.65 -4.27
N GLU A 78 15.59 6.20 -3.03
CA GLU A 78 14.47 5.96 -2.11
C GLU A 78 13.78 7.27 -1.68
N ILE A 79 14.56 8.34 -1.46
CA ILE A 79 14.03 9.67 -1.15
C ILE A 79 13.22 10.20 -2.34
N VAL A 80 13.78 10.10 -3.55
CA VAL A 80 13.10 10.54 -4.77
C VAL A 80 11.81 9.75 -4.98
N ALA A 81 11.84 8.42 -4.86
CA ALA A 81 10.65 7.59 -5.02
C ALA A 81 9.56 7.92 -3.99
N GLY A 82 9.94 8.03 -2.71
CA GLY A 82 8.99 8.35 -1.63
C GLY A 82 8.40 9.76 -1.76
N THR A 83 9.23 10.75 -2.08
CA THR A 83 8.78 12.14 -2.27
C THR A 83 7.90 12.27 -3.50
N LEU A 84 8.28 11.64 -4.61
CA LEU A 84 7.47 11.64 -5.82
C LEU A 84 6.08 11.06 -5.54
N ARG A 85 5.98 9.93 -4.81
CA ARG A 85 4.69 9.36 -4.41
C ARG A 85 3.87 10.35 -3.57
N LEU A 86 4.50 10.97 -2.56
CA LEU A 86 3.85 11.89 -1.62
C LEU A 86 3.44 13.23 -2.25
N VAL A 87 4.06 13.65 -3.35
CA VAL A 87 3.72 14.91 -4.04
C VAL A 87 2.79 14.67 -5.22
N VAL A 88 3.08 13.68 -6.07
CA VAL A 88 2.28 13.39 -7.26
C VAL A 88 0.88 12.92 -6.88
N GLY A 89 0.74 12.12 -5.82
CA GLY A 89 -0.56 11.66 -5.33
C GLY A 89 -1.54 12.80 -5.02
N PRO A 90 -1.23 13.71 -4.08
CA PRO A 90 -2.08 14.85 -3.76
C PRO A 90 -2.30 15.76 -4.96
N VAL A 91 -1.25 16.08 -5.74
CA VAL A 91 -1.37 16.97 -6.91
C VAL A 91 -2.36 16.42 -7.92
N LEU A 92 -2.29 15.12 -8.23
CA LEU A 92 -3.26 14.46 -9.10
C LEU A 92 -4.65 14.47 -8.49
N ALA A 93 -4.79 14.23 -7.18
CA ALA A 93 -6.10 14.25 -6.55
C ALA A 93 -6.76 15.63 -6.57
N PHE A 94 -6.01 16.70 -6.29
CA PHE A 94 -6.53 18.08 -6.40
C PHE A 94 -6.90 18.44 -7.84
N ALA A 95 -6.15 17.97 -8.84
CA ALA A 95 -6.43 18.23 -10.24
C ALA A 95 -7.64 17.43 -10.76
N LEU A 96 -7.79 16.17 -10.34
CA LEU A 96 -8.84 15.27 -10.82
C LEU A 96 -10.15 15.40 -10.05
N ALA A 97 -10.13 15.73 -8.76
CA ALA A 97 -11.34 15.88 -7.95
C ALA A 97 -12.44 16.75 -8.59
N PRO A 98 -12.15 17.95 -9.14
CA PRO A 98 -13.18 18.75 -9.81
C PRO A 98 -13.66 18.14 -11.13
N LEU A 99 -12.80 17.40 -11.85
CA LEU A 99 -13.17 16.74 -13.11
C LEU A 99 -14.22 15.64 -12.91
N PHE A 100 -14.14 14.95 -11.77
CA PHE A 100 -15.12 13.94 -11.36
C PHE A 100 -16.32 14.52 -10.58
N GLY A 101 -16.40 15.86 -10.42
CA GLY A 101 -17.49 16.52 -9.70
C GLY A 101 -17.51 16.25 -8.19
N LEU A 102 -16.39 15.81 -7.61
CA LEU A 102 -16.31 15.48 -6.19
C LEU A 102 -16.45 16.75 -5.33
N SER A 103 -17.34 16.71 -4.35
CA SER A 103 -17.59 17.83 -3.43
C SER A 103 -17.69 17.36 -1.97
N GLY A 104 -17.50 18.29 -1.03
CA GLY A 104 -17.60 18.03 0.40
C GLY A 104 -16.68 16.91 0.89
N ILE A 105 -17.25 15.97 1.66
CA ILE A 105 -16.52 14.89 2.34
C ILE A 105 -15.85 13.94 1.34
N GLU A 106 -16.50 13.64 0.21
CA GLU A 106 -15.98 12.71 -0.80
C GLU A 106 -14.68 13.23 -1.43
N ARG A 107 -14.65 14.54 -1.75
CA ARG A 107 -13.44 15.20 -2.24
C ARG A 107 -12.32 15.10 -1.22
N GLY A 108 -12.62 15.40 0.05
CA GLY A 108 -11.60 15.36 1.10
C GLY A 108 -11.05 13.96 1.36
N ALA A 109 -11.93 12.97 1.46
CA ALA A 109 -11.54 11.57 1.61
C ALA A 109 -10.71 11.07 0.42
N GLY A 110 -11.07 11.45 -0.81
CA GLY A 110 -10.31 11.09 -2.01
C GLY A 110 -8.91 11.70 -2.04
N ILE A 111 -8.79 12.99 -1.72
CA ILE A 111 -7.50 13.69 -1.66
C ILE A 111 -6.60 13.10 -0.58
N ILE A 112 -7.13 12.86 0.62
CA ILE A 112 -6.38 12.26 1.72
C ILE A 112 -5.89 10.85 1.35
N GLN A 113 -6.76 10.01 0.78
CA GLN A 113 -6.38 8.66 0.34
C GLN A 113 -5.26 8.68 -0.69
N MET A 114 -5.31 9.60 -1.66
CA MET A 114 -4.26 9.69 -2.68
C MET A 114 -2.93 10.25 -2.14
N SER A 115 -2.98 10.93 -1.00
CA SER A 115 -1.84 11.51 -0.29
C SER A 115 -1.18 10.57 0.71
N MET A 116 -1.71 9.35 0.87
CA MET A 116 -1.14 8.35 1.76
C MET A 116 0.26 7.90 1.30
N PRO A 117 1.14 7.56 2.27
CA PRO A 117 2.49 7.05 1.97
C PRO A 117 2.46 5.71 1.23
N VAL A 118 3.64 5.21 0.88
CA VAL A 118 3.78 3.91 0.21
C VAL A 118 3.21 2.79 1.11
N ALA A 119 2.47 1.86 0.52
CA ALA A 119 1.84 0.77 1.24
C ALA A 119 2.88 -0.21 1.82
N VAL A 120 2.72 -0.57 3.10
CA VAL A 120 3.58 -1.59 3.76
C VAL A 120 3.47 -2.94 3.05
N LEU A 121 2.29 -3.29 2.52
CA LEU A 121 2.09 -4.52 1.73
C LEU A 121 3.04 -4.61 0.52
N ALA A 122 3.45 -3.49 -0.08
CA ALA A 122 4.42 -3.51 -1.17
C ALA A 122 5.78 -4.06 -0.74
N SER A 123 6.20 -3.82 0.52
CA SER A 123 7.42 -4.42 1.07
C SER A 123 7.31 -5.94 1.20
N LEU A 124 6.15 -6.43 1.63
CA LEU A 124 5.89 -7.86 1.76
C LEU A 124 5.89 -8.57 0.41
N ILE A 125 5.23 -7.98 -0.59
CA ILE A 125 5.24 -8.49 -1.98
C ILE A 125 6.67 -8.47 -2.55
N ALA A 126 7.43 -7.41 -2.27
CA ALA A 126 8.82 -7.32 -2.70
C ALA A 126 9.71 -8.37 -2.04
N LEU A 127 9.45 -8.71 -0.77
CA LEU A 127 10.14 -9.78 -0.07
C LEU A 127 9.77 -11.16 -0.62
N GLU A 128 8.47 -11.41 -0.84
CA GLU A 128 7.95 -12.68 -1.36
C GLU A 128 8.46 -12.99 -2.78
N HIS A 129 8.64 -11.96 -3.60
CA HIS A 129 9.07 -12.09 -5.00
C HIS A 129 10.51 -11.64 -5.28
N ASP A 130 11.32 -11.37 -4.25
CA ASP A 130 12.72 -10.88 -4.36
C ASP A 130 12.87 -9.65 -5.29
N LEU A 131 11.95 -8.69 -5.16
CA LEU A 131 11.86 -7.48 -5.99
C LEU A 131 12.52 -6.28 -5.29
N MET A 132 13.84 -6.34 -5.11
CA MET A 132 14.59 -5.29 -4.40
C MET A 132 13.96 -4.93 -3.04
N PRO A 133 13.73 -5.92 -2.14
CA PRO A 133 13.00 -5.73 -0.89
C PRO A 133 13.59 -4.61 -0.01
N ASP A 134 14.91 -4.46 -0.03
CA ASP A 134 15.63 -3.42 0.71
C ASP A 134 15.25 -2.00 0.26
N PHE A 135 15.19 -1.78 -1.06
CA PHE A 135 14.80 -0.50 -1.65
C PHE A 135 13.37 -0.15 -1.26
N VAL A 136 12.44 -1.08 -1.47
CA VAL A 136 11.01 -0.87 -1.18
C VAL A 136 10.80 -0.61 0.31
N THR A 137 11.44 -1.38 1.19
CA THR A 137 11.33 -1.22 2.64
C THR A 137 11.83 0.15 3.09
N ARG A 138 12.97 0.62 2.57
CA ARG A 138 13.52 1.95 2.88
C ARG A 138 12.64 3.06 2.35
N THR A 139 12.08 2.92 1.15
CA THR A 139 11.12 3.89 0.59
C THR A 139 9.85 3.97 1.43
N VAL A 140 9.30 2.82 1.86
CA VAL A 140 8.14 2.79 2.77
C VAL A 140 8.47 3.54 4.05
N LEU A 141 9.56 3.19 4.74
CA LEU A 141 9.98 3.86 5.97
C LEU A 141 10.12 5.37 5.79
N PHE A 142 10.84 5.80 4.75
CA PHE A 142 11.02 7.22 4.46
C PHE A 142 9.69 7.93 4.22
N SER A 143 8.83 7.35 3.38
CA SER A 143 7.52 7.94 3.06
C SER A 143 6.59 7.99 4.28
N THR A 144 6.62 6.99 5.16
CA THR A 144 5.85 6.98 6.40
C THR A 144 6.32 8.09 7.34
N MET A 145 7.63 8.27 7.51
CA MET A 145 8.17 9.36 8.34
C MET A 145 7.84 10.73 7.75
N ALA A 146 8.02 10.90 6.43
CA ALA A 146 7.69 12.15 5.74
C ALA A 146 6.18 12.46 5.78
N SER A 147 5.33 11.41 5.79
CA SER A 147 3.87 11.56 5.81
C SER A 147 3.35 12.29 7.03
N ALA A 148 4.04 12.24 8.18
CA ALA A 148 3.64 12.98 9.37
C ALA A 148 3.54 14.50 9.09
N VAL A 149 4.43 15.03 8.24
CA VAL A 149 4.41 16.43 7.83
C VAL A 149 3.53 16.63 6.60
N THR A 150 3.72 15.81 5.55
CA THR A 150 3.02 16.04 4.28
C THR A 150 1.51 15.82 4.39
N LEU A 151 1.08 14.78 5.12
CA LEU A 151 -0.33 14.48 5.31
C LEU A 151 -1.01 15.57 6.14
N THR A 152 -0.34 16.08 7.18
CA THR A 152 -0.83 17.21 7.98
C THR A 152 -1.08 18.45 7.12
N ILE A 153 -0.15 18.77 6.21
CA ILE A 153 -0.31 19.89 5.26
C ILE A 153 -1.50 19.64 4.35
N VAL A 154 -1.62 18.45 3.76
CA VAL A 154 -2.76 18.12 2.88
C VAL A 154 -4.08 18.23 3.63
N LEU A 155 -4.14 17.74 4.86
CA LEU A 155 -5.34 17.77 5.69
C LEU A 155 -5.78 19.20 6.01
N ALA A 156 -4.85 20.15 6.12
CA ALA A 156 -5.15 21.56 6.29
C ALA A 156 -5.61 22.27 4.99
N LEU A 157 -5.34 21.70 3.82
CA LEU A 157 -5.69 22.24 2.50
C LEU A 157 -7.02 21.71 1.94
N VAL A 158 -7.55 20.65 2.55
CA VAL A 158 -8.80 19.97 2.18
C VAL A 158 -9.96 20.56 2.97
#